data_AF-A0A4Y8SML4-F1
#
_entry.id   AF-A0A4Y8SML4-F1
#
_cell.length_a   1.000
_cell.length_b   1.000
_cell.length_c   1.000
_cell.angle_alpha   90.00
_cell.angle_beta   90.00
_cell.angle_gamma   90.00
#
_symmetry.space_group_name_H-M   'P 1'
#
loop_
_entity.id
_entity.type
_entity.pdbx_description
1 polymer ?
#
loop_
_entity_poly.entity_id
_entity_poly.type
_entity_poly.pdbx_seq_one_letter_code
_entity_poly.pdbx_strand_id
1 'polypeptide(L)'
;MKNQFTLLLIALLFSACIKEAGTKTPLITVDPIPPKIISSDTLNSGGQWGLTVGQSASALYSRIQEIKIERHIGNLSIVGNVFTSLETLKDKLPLYTSIYLDETLGTGTGIQIYFEDDKVKSVWTNDGVGLKRWPLINGASASVTVGDPIGGVYQKLVNIKKQAAYVNKFERISIFNKDINKVYDPSMSASRQWYFVSVIDDQRYNMVSLNFSAGNLVSIYSTIYEYK
;
A
#
# COMPACT_ATOMS: atom_id res chain seq x y z
N MET A 1 63.93 -45.86 29.70
CA MET A 1 63.62 -45.49 28.30
C MET A 1 62.27 -44.80 28.31
N LYS A 2 62.27 -43.46 28.36
CA LYS A 2 61.94 -42.56 27.23
C LYS A 2 60.45 -42.66 26.88
N ASN A 3 59.65 -41.73 27.43
CA ASN A 3 59.23 -40.50 26.72
C ASN A 3 58.48 -40.85 25.45
N GLN A 4 57.14 -40.86 25.46
CA GLN A 4 56.28 -40.47 24.32
C GLN A 4 54.79 -40.58 24.74
N PHE A 5 54.23 -39.75 25.62
CA PHE A 5 52.76 -39.65 25.75
C PHE A 5 52.29 -38.32 26.37
N THR A 6 52.96 -37.22 26.05
CA THR A 6 52.62 -35.89 26.58
C THR A 6 52.64 -34.86 25.46
N LEU A 7 51.90 -35.11 24.39
CA LEU A 7 51.78 -34.16 23.27
C LEU A 7 50.50 -34.39 22.46
N LEU A 8 49.35 -34.55 23.13
CA LEU A 8 48.05 -34.55 22.45
C LEU A 8 46.90 -34.02 23.34
N LEU A 9 47.18 -33.06 24.23
CA LEU A 9 46.15 -32.48 25.11
C LEU A 9 46.23 -30.94 25.26
N ILE A 10 46.93 -30.26 24.35
CA ILE A 10 47.07 -28.78 24.35
C ILE A 10 46.41 -28.12 23.12
N ALA A 11 45.93 -28.91 22.15
CA ALA A 11 45.31 -28.38 20.93
C ALA A 11 43.80 -28.15 21.00
N LEU A 12 43.13 -28.43 22.13
CA LEU A 12 41.67 -28.31 22.28
C LEU A 12 41.20 -27.19 23.22
N LEU A 13 42.12 -26.33 23.70
CA LEU A 13 41.77 -25.20 24.58
C LEU A 13 41.64 -23.85 23.86
N PHE A 14 41.65 -23.82 22.52
CA PHE A 14 41.36 -22.63 21.73
C PHE A 14 40.00 -22.70 21.04
N SER A 15 38.98 -23.23 21.72
CA SER A 15 37.59 -22.85 21.43
C SER A 15 37.39 -21.40 21.88
N ALA A 16 37.91 -20.50 21.05
CA ALA A 16 37.64 -19.08 21.13
C ALA A 16 36.12 -18.91 21.10
N CYS A 17 35.58 -18.46 22.24
CA CYS A 17 34.30 -17.77 22.29
C CYS A 17 34.47 -16.52 21.42
N ILE A 18 34.20 -16.63 20.11
CA ILE A 18 33.86 -15.47 19.30
C ILE A 18 32.49 -15.05 19.80
N LYS A 19 32.51 -14.22 20.85
CA LYS A 19 31.39 -13.35 21.17
C LYS A 19 31.32 -12.42 19.96
N GLU A 20 30.37 -12.66 19.07
CA GLU A 20 30.00 -11.68 18.07
C GLU A 20 29.58 -10.42 18.84
N ALA A 21 30.53 -9.52 19.05
CA ALA A 21 30.26 -8.12 19.34
C ALA A 21 29.77 -7.47 18.04
N GLY A 22 28.70 -8.02 17.49
CA GLY A 22 27.78 -7.25 16.67
C GLY A 22 27.04 -6.35 17.65
N THR A 23 27.67 -5.24 18.02
CA THR A 23 26.98 -4.12 18.67
C THR A 23 25.94 -3.66 17.66
N LYS A 24 24.77 -4.30 17.66
CA LYS A 24 23.54 -3.66 17.21
C LYS A 24 23.36 -2.54 18.22
N THR A 25 23.97 -1.38 17.94
CA THR A 25 23.50 -0.13 18.49
C THR A 25 21.99 -0.20 18.27
N PRO A 26 21.15 -0.25 19.32
CA PRO A 26 19.72 -0.19 19.10
C PRO A 26 19.53 1.08 18.29
N LEU A 27 19.00 0.95 17.06
CA LEU A 27 18.51 2.09 16.32
C LEU A 27 17.58 2.77 17.32
N ILE A 28 17.96 3.96 17.79
CA ILE A 28 17.06 4.82 18.53
C ILE A 28 16.04 5.22 17.48
N THR A 29 15.01 4.38 17.29
CA THR A 29 13.79 4.77 16.60
C THR A 29 13.17 5.80 17.51
N VAL A 30 13.53 7.06 17.29
CA VAL A 30 12.74 8.17 17.82
C VAL A 30 11.37 7.98 17.17
N ASP A 31 10.39 7.60 17.99
CA ASP A 31 9.02 7.50 17.50
C ASP A 31 8.66 8.83 16.84
N PRO A 32 8.12 8.82 15.61
CA PRO A 32 7.78 10.05 14.92
C PRO A 32 6.79 10.82 15.80
N ILE A 33 7.10 12.10 16.06
CA ILE A 33 6.21 12.96 16.84
C ILE A 33 4.87 13.01 16.09
N PRO A 34 3.76 12.59 16.72
CA PRO A 34 2.47 12.57 16.05
C PRO A 34 2.06 14.00 15.70
N PRO A 35 1.46 14.22 14.51
CA PRO A 35 1.01 15.53 14.11
C PRO A 35 -0.08 16.05 15.07
N LYS A 36 -0.04 17.35 15.35
CA LYS A 36 -1.03 18.04 16.19
C LYS A 36 -2.27 18.36 15.37
N ILE A 37 -3.46 18.07 15.89
CA ILE A 37 -4.72 18.55 15.31
C ILE A 37 -4.86 20.05 15.63
N ILE A 38 -5.00 20.87 14.58
CA ILE A 38 -5.23 22.31 14.68
C ILE A 38 -6.72 22.61 14.69
N SER A 39 -7.48 21.93 13.82
CA SER A 39 -8.93 22.06 13.75
C SER A 39 -9.56 20.84 13.09
N SER A 40 -10.85 20.65 13.36
CA SER A 40 -11.67 19.64 12.70
C SER A 40 -13.08 20.16 12.50
N ASP A 41 -13.72 19.78 11.41
CA ASP A 41 -15.11 20.14 11.11
C ASP A 41 -15.85 18.97 10.45
N THR A 42 -17.18 18.92 10.65
CA THR A 42 -18.08 17.95 10.01
C THR A 42 -19.23 18.68 9.33
N LEU A 43 -19.32 18.54 8.01
CA LEU A 43 -20.44 19.03 7.22
C LEU A 43 -21.41 17.88 6.94
N ASN A 44 -22.65 18.02 7.43
CA ASN A 44 -23.78 17.12 7.10
C ASN A 44 -24.76 17.78 6.10
N SER A 45 -24.49 19.02 5.69
CA SER A 45 -25.21 19.77 4.66
C SER A 45 -24.26 20.80 4.04
N GLY A 46 -24.64 21.38 2.90
CA GLY A 46 -23.77 22.30 2.16
C GLY A 46 -22.58 21.58 1.53
N GLY A 47 -21.42 22.23 1.49
CA GLY A 47 -20.23 21.66 0.86
C GLY A 47 -18.94 22.43 1.09
N GLN A 48 -17.82 21.82 0.71
CA GLN A 48 -16.47 22.36 0.79
C GLN A 48 -15.79 22.20 -0.57
N TRP A 49 -15.21 23.27 -1.11
CA TRP A 49 -14.51 23.25 -2.42
C TRP A 49 -15.38 22.79 -3.61
N GLY A 50 -16.71 22.92 -3.48
CA GLY A 50 -17.68 22.41 -4.46
C GLY A 50 -18.00 20.92 -4.32
N LEU A 51 -17.40 20.24 -3.33
CA LEU A 51 -17.82 18.92 -2.85
C LEU A 51 -19.06 19.13 -1.97
N THR A 52 -20.23 18.71 -2.44
CA THR A 52 -21.52 19.05 -1.84
C THR A 52 -22.23 17.79 -1.37
N VAL A 53 -22.72 17.80 -0.12
CA VAL A 53 -23.54 16.73 0.43
C VAL A 53 -24.75 16.49 -0.48
N GLY A 54 -25.01 15.22 -0.81
CA GLY A 54 -26.02 14.80 -1.78
C GLY A 54 -25.47 14.51 -3.18
N GLN A 55 -24.24 14.90 -3.51
CA GLN A 55 -23.62 14.54 -4.80
C GLN A 55 -23.39 13.03 -4.91
N SER A 56 -23.56 12.50 -6.13
CA SER A 56 -23.18 11.13 -6.43
C SER A 56 -21.65 10.95 -6.42
N ALA A 57 -21.20 9.73 -6.15
CA ALA A 57 -19.80 9.35 -6.21
C ALA A 57 -19.09 9.78 -7.51
N SER A 58 -19.73 9.58 -8.67
CA SER A 58 -19.13 9.95 -9.96
C SER A 58 -18.98 11.46 -10.13
N ALA A 59 -20.00 12.25 -9.80
CA ALA A 59 -19.95 13.70 -9.86
C ALA A 59 -18.89 14.26 -8.89
N LEU A 60 -18.83 13.69 -7.69
CA LEU A 60 -17.85 14.05 -6.69
C LEU A 60 -16.42 13.75 -7.17
N TYR A 61 -16.19 12.58 -7.79
CA TYR A 61 -14.88 12.25 -8.35
C TYR A 61 -14.44 13.26 -9.40
N SER A 62 -15.31 13.61 -10.35
CA SER A 62 -15.01 14.66 -11.34
C SER A 62 -14.65 15.97 -10.67
N ARG A 63 -15.38 16.36 -9.61
CA ARG A 63 -15.08 17.58 -8.87
C ARG A 63 -13.72 17.53 -8.17
N ILE A 64 -13.33 16.39 -7.60
CA ILE A 64 -12.00 16.19 -7.02
C ILE A 64 -10.93 16.34 -8.11
N GLN A 65 -11.15 15.80 -9.30
CA GLN A 65 -10.21 15.96 -10.43
C GLN A 65 -10.04 17.42 -10.86
N GLU A 66 -11.10 18.22 -10.82
CA GLU A 66 -11.05 19.65 -11.13
C GLU A 66 -10.21 20.44 -10.12
N ILE A 67 -10.38 20.16 -8.81
CA ILE A 67 -9.72 20.92 -7.74
C ILE A 67 -8.34 20.38 -7.36
N LYS A 68 -7.89 19.24 -7.94
CA LYS A 68 -6.68 18.54 -7.47
C LYS A 68 -5.41 19.39 -7.52
N ILE A 69 -5.27 20.26 -8.52
CA ILE A 69 -4.09 21.14 -8.66
C ILE A 69 -4.15 22.27 -7.63
N GLU A 70 -5.30 22.95 -7.53
CA GLU A 70 -5.54 24.04 -6.58
C GLU A 70 -5.39 23.57 -5.11
N ARG A 71 -5.75 22.32 -4.84
CA ARG A 71 -5.76 21.73 -3.48
C ARG A 71 -4.62 20.76 -3.23
N HIS A 72 -3.65 20.65 -4.14
CA HIS A 72 -2.50 19.75 -4.02
C HIS A 72 -2.89 18.31 -3.64
N ILE A 73 -3.92 17.76 -4.29
CA ILE A 73 -4.43 16.41 -4.04
C ILE A 73 -3.65 15.42 -4.91
N GLY A 74 -2.80 14.61 -4.29
CA GLY A 74 -1.97 13.63 -5.00
C GLY A 74 -2.66 12.30 -5.27
N ASN A 75 -3.40 11.76 -4.30
CA ASN A 75 -4.03 10.44 -4.39
C ASN A 75 -5.41 10.46 -3.71
N LEU A 76 -6.26 9.51 -4.10
CA LEU A 76 -7.56 9.27 -3.47
C LEU A 76 -7.60 7.85 -2.90
N SER A 77 -7.76 7.72 -1.60
CA SER A 77 -7.86 6.44 -0.92
C SER A 77 -9.32 6.00 -0.81
N ILE A 78 -9.60 4.77 -1.22
CA ILE A 78 -10.93 4.15 -1.28
C ILE A 78 -11.01 3.07 -0.22
N VAL A 79 -11.79 3.33 0.84
CA VAL A 79 -11.89 2.42 1.98
C VAL A 79 -12.67 1.16 1.59
N GLY A 80 -12.15 0.00 1.97
CA GLY A 80 -12.86 -1.27 1.79
C GLY A 80 -12.95 -1.79 0.35
N ASN A 81 -12.13 -1.28 -0.58
CA ASN A 81 -12.10 -1.73 -1.97
C ASN A 81 -11.40 -3.10 -2.09
N VAL A 82 -12.14 -4.16 -1.74
CA VAL A 82 -11.68 -5.55 -1.59
C VAL A 82 -12.45 -6.46 -2.54
N PHE A 83 -11.74 -7.41 -3.16
CA PHE A 83 -12.23 -8.33 -4.16
C PHE A 83 -11.79 -9.75 -3.82
N THR A 84 -12.63 -10.73 -4.17
CA THR A 84 -12.33 -12.17 -4.07
C THR A 84 -12.06 -12.80 -5.44
N SER A 85 -12.21 -12.02 -6.52
CA SER A 85 -12.07 -12.46 -7.91
C SER A 85 -11.16 -11.51 -8.67
N LEU A 86 -10.01 -12.05 -9.11
CA LEU A 86 -9.03 -11.35 -9.94
C LEU A 86 -9.63 -10.88 -11.27
N GLU A 87 -10.58 -11.64 -11.80
CA GLU A 87 -11.23 -11.40 -13.09
C GLU A 87 -11.90 -10.01 -13.14
N THR A 88 -12.38 -9.51 -11.99
CA THR A 88 -12.98 -8.17 -11.85
C THR A 88 -11.98 -7.02 -11.99
N LEU A 89 -10.68 -7.30 -11.99
CA LEU A 89 -9.60 -6.31 -11.95
C LEU A 89 -8.92 -6.06 -13.30
N LYS A 90 -9.28 -6.82 -14.35
CA LYS A 90 -8.63 -6.77 -15.67
C LYS A 90 -8.45 -5.34 -16.19
N ASP A 91 -9.53 -4.57 -16.20
CA ASP A 91 -9.54 -3.21 -16.72
C ASP A 91 -9.40 -2.15 -15.62
N LYS A 92 -9.27 -2.58 -14.35
CA LYS A 92 -9.18 -1.69 -13.18
C LYS A 92 -7.75 -1.46 -12.74
N LEU A 93 -6.87 -2.46 -12.84
CA LEU A 93 -5.49 -2.34 -12.36
C LEU A 93 -4.77 -1.05 -12.80
N PRO A 94 -4.87 -0.62 -14.08
CA PRO A 94 -4.23 0.62 -14.54
C PRO A 94 -4.77 1.92 -13.91
N LEU A 95 -5.89 1.85 -13.19
CA LEU A 95 -6.53 3.00 -12.56
C LEU A 95 -6.00 3.28 -11.14
N TYR A 96 -5.25 2.34 -10.56
CA TYR A 96 -4.80 2.33 -9.17
C TYR A 96 -3.27 2.34 -9.07
N THR A 97 -2.75 2.83 -7.95
CA THR A 97 -1.30 2.94 -7.69
C THR A 97 -0.74 1.74 -6.93
N SER A 98 -1.60 0.81 -6.50
CA SER A 98 -1.17 -0.41 -5.82
C SER A 98 -2.22 -1.52 -5.86
N ILE A 99 -1.76 -2.76 -5.74
CA ILE A 99 -2.56 -3.95 -5.46
C ILE A 99 -1.93 -4.74 -4.30
N TYR A 100 -2.79 -5.28 -3.44
CA TYR A 100 -2.45 -6.12 -2.31
C TYR A 100 -3.08 -7.50 -2.51
N LEU A 101 -2.28 -8.55 -2.33
CA LEU A 101 -2.65 -9.95 -2.52
C LEU A 101 -2.44 -10.69 -1.19
N ASP A 102 -3.52 -11.17 -0.61
CA ASP A 102 -3.58 -11.73 0.73
C ASP A 102 -4.35 -13.04 0.77
N GLU A 103 -4.00 -13.89 1.74
CA GLU A 103 -4.82 -15.04 2.15
C GLU A 103 -5.95 -14.55 3.05
N THR A 104 -5.56 -13.86 4.12
CA THR A 104 -6.45 -13.15 5.05
C THR A 104 -5.90 -11.75 5.35
N LEU A 105 -6.69 -10.91 6.02
CA LEU A 105 -6.32 -9.52 6.31
C LEU A 105 -4.93 -9.43 6.98
N GLY A 106 -3.96 -8.81 6.30
CA GLY A 106 -2.64 -8.53 6.85
C GLY A 106 -1.75 -9.77 6.98
N THR A 107 -1.95 -10.79 6.14
CA THR A 107 -1.09 -11.99 6.14
C THR A 107 0.36 -11.55 5.85
N GLY A 108 1.33 -11.87 6.72
CA GLY A 108 2.72 -11.35 6.57
C GLY A 108 3.41 -11.72 5.25
N THR A 109 3.07 -12.90 4.71
CA THR A 109 3.52 -13.38 3.39
C THR A 109 2.64 -12.91 2.23
N GLY A 110 1.68 -12.01 2.47
CA GLY A 110 0.93 -11.30 1.44
C GLY A 110 1.87 -10.41 0.62
N ILE A 111 1.40 -9.98 -0.56
CA ILE A 111 2.22 -9.29 -1.56
C ILE A 111 1.62 -7.93 -1.87
N GLN A 112 2.48 -6.93 -1.88
CA GLN A 112 2.15 -5.55 -2.24
C GLN A 112 2.89 -5.22 -3.52
N ILE A 113 2.16 -4.74 -4.52
CA ILE A 113 2.73 -4.32 -5.80
C ILE A 113 2.34 -2.87 -6.00
N TYR A 114 3.33 -2.00 -6.13
CA TYR A 114 3.14 -0.56 -6.32
C TYR A 114 3.41 -0.18 -7.77
N PHE A 115 2.65 0.77 -8.27
CA PHE A 115 2.72 1.27 -9.63
C PHE A 115 3.03 2.76 -9.66
N GLU A 116 3.82 3.17 -10.64
CA GLU A 116 4.14 4.56 -10.95
C GLU A 116 4.55 4.65 -12.42
N ASP A 117 4.21 5.74 -13.10
CA ASP A 117 4.52 5.97 -14.52
C ASP A 117 4.13 4.78 -15.43
N ASP A 118 2.94 4.22 -15.19
CA ASP A 118 2.37 3.05 -15.89
C ASP A 118 3.27 1.80 -15.85
N LYS A 119 4.11 1.67 -14.82
CA LYS A 119 5.00 0.53 -14.58
C LYS A 119 4.94 0.05 -13.14
N VAL A 120 5.43 -1.16 -12.89
CA VAL A 120 5.69 -1.68 -11.54
C VAL A 120 6.88 -0.93 -10.94
N LYS A 121 6.62 -0.15 -9.89
CA LYS A 121 7.63 0.60 -9.14
C LYS A 121 8.37 -0.29 -8.14
N SER A 122 7.62 -1.07 -7.37
CA SER A 122 8.20 -1.94 -6.34
C SER A 122 7.27 -3.10 -6.01
N VAL A 123 7.85 -4.16 -5.44
CA VAL A 123 7.16 -5.35 -4.96
C VAL A 123 7.66 -5.65 -3.56
N TRP A 124 6.75 -5.88 -2.63
CA TRP A 124 7.07 -6.16 -1.23
C TRP A 124 6.24 -7.32 -0.69
N THR A 125 6.73 -8.02 0.32
CA THR A 125 5.86 -8.77 1.21
C THR A 125 5.22 -7.84 2.23
N ASN A 126 4.11 -8.25 2.85
CA ASN A 126 3.48 -7.46 3.92
C ASN A 126 4.38 -7.26 5.14
N ASP A 127 5.30 -8.19 5.39
CA ASP A 127 6.35 -8.05 6.43
C ASP A 127 7.49 -7.10 6.03
N GLY A 128 7.39 -6.40 4.90
CA GLY A 128 8.37 -5.38 4.49
C GLY A 128 9.61 -5.92 3.78
N VAL A 129 9.58 -7.14 3.24
CA VAL A 129 10.69 -7.68 2.44
C VAL A 129 10.56 -7.21 0.99
N GLY A 130 11.51 -6.41 0.54
CA GLY A 130 11.56 -5.90 -0.84
C GLY A 130 11.99 -6.98 -1.84
N LEU A 131 11.26 -7.10 -2.95
CA LEU A 131 11.47 -8.11 -3.98
C LEU A 131 11.72 -7.44 -5.34
N LYS A 132 12.70 -7.94 -6.09
CA LYS A 132 12.87 -7.52 -7.51
C LYS A 132 11.76 -8.07 -8.41
N ARG A 133 11.16 -9.20 -8.01
CA ARG A 133 10.04 -9.85 -8.67
C ARG A 133 9.28 -10.77 -7.72
N TRP A 134 8.03 -11.05 -8.02
CA TRP A 134 7.24 -12.09 -7.35
C TRP A 134 6.37 -12.87 -8.34
N PRO A 135 6.33 -14.21 -8.25
CA PRO A 135 7.15 -15.08 -7.42
C PRO A 135 8.63 -15.13 -7.84
N LEU A 136 9.51 -15.55 -6.92
CA LEU A 136 10.98 -15.52 -7.13
C LEU A 136 11.49 -16.61 -8.08
N ILE A 137 10.87 -17.78 -8.09
CA ILE A 137 11.34 -18.98 -8.80
C ILE A 137 10.69 -19.18 -10.18
N ASN A 138 9.78 -18.29 -10.56
CA ASN A 138 9.02 -18.42 -11.80
C ASN A 138 9.69 -17.74 -12.99
N GLY A 139 9.32 -18.19 -14.20
CA GLY A 139 9.66 -17.50 -15.44
C GLY A 139 8.94 -16.15 -15.59
N ALA A 140 9.44 -15.30 -16.49
CA ALA A 140 8.99 -13.91 -16.65
C ALA A 140 7.49 -13.73 -16.92
N SER A 141 6.84 -14.71 -17.57
CA SER A 141 5.39 -14.69 -17.88
C SER A 141 4.51 -15.00 -16.67
N ALA A 142 5.08 -15.52 -15.59
CA ALA A 142 4.40 -15.88 -14.35
C ALA A 142 5.11 -15.27 -13.13
N SER A 143 5.68 -14.08 -13.32
CA SER A 143 6.28 -13.25 -12.27
C SER A 143 6.06 -11.77 -12.60
N VAL A 144 5.57 -10.99 -11.64
CA VAL A 144 5.54 -9.53 -11.71
C VAL A 144 6.91 -9.00 -11.26
N THR A 145 7.58 -8.24 -12.10
CA THR A 145 8.95 -7.74 -11.94
C THR A 145 8.93 -6.22 -11.92
N VAL A 146 9.80 -5.62 -11.11
CA VAL A 146 10.02 -4.17 -11.14
C VAL A 146 10.36 -3.70 -12.56
N GLY A 147 9.68 -2.67 -13.03
CA GLY A 147 9.79 -2.14 -14.39
C GLY A 147 8.81 -2.75 -15.41
N ASP A 148 8.06 -3.80 -15.06
CA ASP A 148 7.02 -4.33 -15.94
C ASP A 148 5.97 -3.25 -16.27
N PRO A 149 5.48 -3.19 -17.53
CA PRO A 149 4.36 -2.31 -17.87
C PRO A 149 3.08 -2.77 -17.16
N ILE A 150 2.33 -1.84 -16.60
CA ILE A 150 1.11 -2.13 -15.83
C ILE A 150 0.07 -2.91 -16.64
N GLY A 151 -0.04 -2.64 -17.94
CA GLY A 151 -0.95 -3.35 -18.84
C GLY A 151 -0.69 -4.86 -18.96
N GLY A 152 0.52 -5.33 -18.64
CA GLY A 152 0.87 -6.76 -18.65
C GLY A 152 0.67 -7.46 -17.30
N VAL A 153 0.46 -6.70 -16.21
CA VAL A 153 0.44 -7.25 -14.84
C VAL A 153 -0.75 -8.19 -14.62
N TYR A 154 -1.93 -7.84 -15.13
CA TYR A 154 -3.12 -8.70 -14.99
C TYR A 154 -2.87 -10.13 -15.49
N GLN A 155 -2.31 -10.27 -16.70
CA GLN A 155 -2.08 -11.59 -17.28
C GLN A 155 -1.03 -12.38 -16.51
N LYS A 156 -0.02 -11.71 -15.95
CA LYS A 156 0.97 -12.33 -15.07
C LYS A 156 0.32 -12.83 -13.78
N LEU A 157 -0.56 -12.03 -13.16
CA LEU A 157 -1.32 -12.45 -11.97
C LEU A 157 -2.23 -13.65 -12.25
N VAL A 158 -2.88 -13.69 -13.42
CA VAL A 158 -3.66 -14.86 -13.87
C VAL A 158 -2.76 -16.10 -13.96
N ASN A 159 -1.56 -15.97 -14.51
CA ASN A 159 -0.61 -17.08 -14.62
C ASN A 159 -0.07 -17.54 -13.27
N ILE A 160 0.10 -16.61 -12.31
CA ILE A 160 0.51 -16.93 -10.93
C ILE A 160 -0.61 -17.66 -10.18
N LYS A 161 -1.86 -17.17 -10.27
CA LYS A 161 -3.05 -17.77 -9.62
C LYS A 161 -3.28 -19.23 -10.03
N LYS A 162 -2.89 -19.62 -11.25
CA LYS A 162 -2.98 -21.01 -11.75
C LYS A 162 -2.05 -22.00 -11.03
N GLN A 163 -1.07 -21.50 -10.28
CA GLN A 163 -0.10 -22.33 -9.57
C GLN A 163 -0.60 -22.61 -8.16
N ALA A 164 -0.68 -23.89 -7.80
CA ALA A 164 -1.19 -24.32 -6.51
C ALA A 164 -0.47 -23.67 -5.31
N ALA A 165 0.83 -23.37 -5.46
CA ALA A 165 1.63 -22.73 -4.42
C ALA A 165 1.24 -21.27 -4.11
N TYR A 166 0.50 -20.59 -4.99
CA TYR A 166 0.19 -19.16 -4.87
C TYR A 166 -1.30 -18.84 -4.95
N VAL A 167 -2.16 -19.84 -5.14
CA VAL A 167 -3.61 -19.61 -5.32
C VAL A 167 -4.24 -18.94 -4.09
N ASN A 168 -3.78 -19.29 -2.88
CA ASN A 168 -4.26 -18.72 -1.62
C ASN A 168 -3.97 -17.21 -1.51
N LYS A 169 -2.95 -16.68 -2.21
CA LYS A 169 -2.66 -15.23 -2.25
C LYS A 169 -3.75 -14.39 -2.92
N PHE A 170 -4.71 -15.03 -3.58
CA PHE A 170 -5.80 -14.37 -4.28
C PHE A 170 -7.14 -14.49 -3.55
N GLU A 171 -7.16 -15.01 -2.32
CA GLU A 171 -8.38 -15.12 -1.50
C GLU A 171 -8.89 -13.75 -1.07
N ARG A 172 -7.98 -12.79 -0.90
CA ARG A 172 -8.28 -11.39 -0.63
C ARG A 172 -7.39 -10.50 -1.50
N ILE A 173 -8.02 -9.75 -2.40
CA ILE A 173 -7.34 -8.79 -3.27
C ILE A 173 -7.81 -7.39 -2.93
N SER A 174 -6.90 -6.45 -2.69
CA SER A 174 -7.27 -5.08 -2.35
C SER A 174 -6.60 -4.06 -3.26
N ILE A 175 -7.33 -3.00 -3.63
CA ILE A 175 -6.84 -1.89 -4.45
C ILE A 175 -7.35 -0.57 -3.85
N PHE A 176 -6.62 -0.06 -2.86
CA PHE A 176 -7.09 1.06 -2.03
C PHE A 176 -6.78 2.44 -2.59
N ASN A 177 -5.71 2.61 -3.36
CA ASN A 177 -5.23 3.94 -3.76
C ASN A 177 -5.49 4.17 -5.25
N LYS A 178 -6.45 5.05 -5.54
CA LYS A 178 -6.85 5.45 -6.88
C LYS A 178 -5.96 6.59 -7.37
N ASP A 179 -5.41 6.44 -8.57
CA ASP A 179 -4.75 7.55 -9.26
C ASP A 179 -5.82 8.53 -9.74
N ILE A 180 -5.78 9.76 -9.21
CA ILE A 180 -6.75 10.81 -9.51
C ILE A 180 -6.59 11.37 -10.93
N ASN A 181 -5.49 11.05 -11.62
CA ASN A 181 -5.29 11.40 -13.03
C ASN A 181 -5.98 10.43 -13.99
N LYS A 182 -6.38 9.25 -13.53
CA LYS A 182 -7.07 8.25 -14.35
C LYS A 182 -8.58 8.43 -14.25
N VAL A 183 -9.32 7.81 -15.17
CA VAL A 183 -10.79 7.85 -15.18
C VAL A 183 -11.41 7.24 -13.92
N TYR A 184 -12.67 7.59 -13.66
CA TYR A 184 -13.48 7.06 -12.57
C TYR A 184 -13.66 5.53 -12.70
N ASP A 185 -13.55 4.81 -11.58
CA ASP A 185 -13.91 3.38 -11.49
C ASP A 185 -15.32 3.28 -10.89
N PRO A 186 -16.36 2.86 -11.63
CA PRO A 186 -17.71 2.74 -11.10
C PRO A 186 -17.84 1.90 -9.82
N SER A 187 -16.96 0.92 -9.61
CA SER A 187 -17.01 0.07 -8.43
C SER A 187 -16.65 0.79 -7.12
N MET A 188 -15.94 1.93 -7.19
CA MET A 188 -15.63 2.71 -6.00
C MET A 188 -16.86 3.38 -5.38
N SER A 189 -18.00 3.46 -6.10
CA SER A 189 -19.30 3.91 -5.56
C SER A 189 -19.84 3.00 -4.45
N ALA A 190 -19.39 1.75 -4.38
CA ALA A 190 -19.78 0.81 -3.33
C ALA A 190 -19.02 1.07 -2.01
N SER A 191 -17.92 1.84 -2.05
CA SER A 191 -17.18 2.20 -0.85
C SER A 191 -17.97 3.20 0.00
N ARG A 192 -17.97 2.97 1.32
CA ARG A 192 -18.61 3.86 2.29
C ARG A 192 -17.81 5.11 2.60
N GLN A 193 -16.52 5.13 2.24
CA GLN A 193 -15.67 6.26 2.55
C GLN A 193 -14.52 6.37 1.57
N TRP A 194 -14.30 7.58 1.07
CA TRP A 194 -13.03 7.96 0.45
C TRP A 194 -12.32 8.99 1.31
N TYR A 195 -11.01 9.08 1.19
CA TYR A 195 -10.29 10.19 1.79
C TYR A 195 -9.09 10.59 0.94
N PHE A 196 -8.68 11.84 1.10
CA PHE A 196 -7.47 12.37 0.49
C PHE A 196 -6.83 13.41 1.40
N VAL A 197 -5.56 13.71 1.12
CA VAL A 197 -4.81 14.76 1.80
C VAL A 197 -4.62 15.93 0.83
N SER A 198 -4.89 17.14 1.33
CA SER A 198 -4.60 18.41 0.69
C SER A 198 -3.48 19.09 1.47
N VAL A 199 -2.33 19.30 0.83
CA VAL A 199 -1.19 19.98 1.45
C VAL A 199 -1.49 21.48 1.50
N ILE A 200 -1.34 22.09 2.68
CA ILE A 200 -1.54 23.53 2.87
C ILE A 200 -0.19 24.25 2.75
N ASP A 201 0.82 23.73 3.47
CA ASP A 201 2.21 24.16 3.45
C ASP A 201 3.11 23.02 3.98
N ASP A 202 4.40 23.29 4.16
CA ASP A 202 5.40 22.30 4.58
C ASP A 202 5.12 21.66 5.94
N GLN A 203 4.34 22.31 6.81
CA GLN A 203 4.04 21.82 8.15
C GLN A 203 2.60 21.37 8.30
N ARG A 204 1.69 21.84 7.43
CA ARG A 204 0.25 21.64 7.59
C ARG A 204 -0.40 20.94 6.42
N TYR A 205 -1.33 20.05 6.73
CA TYR A 205 -2.15 19.38 5.75
C TYR A 205 -3.59 19.23 6.24
N ASN A 206 -4.52 19.21 5.30
CA ASN A 206 -5.93 18.93 5.55
C ASN A 206 -6.26 17.52 5.07
N MET A 207 -6.65 16.64 5.99
CA MET A 207 -7.22 15.33 5.66
C MET A 207 -8.73 15.50 5.49
N VAL A 208 -9.23 15.16 4.30
CA VAL A 208 -10.65 15.22 3.98
C VAL A 208 -11.19 13.81 3.77
N SER A 209 -12.15 13.41 4.59
CA SER A 209 -12.89 12.16 4.49
C SER A 209 -14.30 12.42 3.98
N LEU A 210 -14.69 11.66 2.97
CA LEU A 210 -15.97 11.76 2.26
C LEU A 210 -16.75 10.49 2.56
N ASN A 211 -17.87 10.60 3.28
CA ASN A 211 -18.67 9.45 3.70
C ASN A 211 -19.88 9.29 2.79
N PHE A 212 -20.16 8.06 2.38
CA PHE A 212 -21.20 7.75 1.41
C PHE A 212 -22.29 6.85 1.99
N SER A 213 -23.53 7.08 1.54
CA SER A 213 -24.65 6.17 1.70
C SER A 213 -25.36 6.01 0.37
N ALA A 214 -25.60 4.76 -0.05
CA ALA A 214 -26.21 4.43 -1.33
C ALA A 214 -25.57 5.16 -2.53
N GLY A 215 -24.24 5.31 -2.53
CA GLY A 215 -23.48 5.96 -3.60
C GLY A 215 -23.53 7.49 -3.62
N ASN A 216 -24.15 8.13 -2.62
CA ASN A 216 -24.22 9.59 -2.49
C ASN A 216 -23.47 10.07 -1.25
N LEU A 217 -22.81 11.21 -1.35
CA LEU A 217 -22.08 11.86 -0.27
C LEU A 217 -23.08 12.28 0.83
N VAL A 218 -22.87 11.82 2.06
CA VAL A 218 -23.74 12.17 3.21
C VAL A 218 -23.05 13.06 4.22
N SER A 219 -21.72 13.01 4.31
CA SER A 219 -20.97 13.94 5.15
C SER A 219 -19.53 14.10 4.68
N ILE A 220 -18.96 15.26 5.01
CA ILE A 220 -17.56 15.60 4.81
C ILE A 220 -16.95 15.83 6.19
N TYR A 221 -15.90 15.10 6.50
CA TYR A 221 -15.08 15.33 7.69
C TYR A 221 -13.73 15.88 7.27
N SER A 222 -13.36 17.05 7.78
CA SER A 222 -12.10 17.72 7.46
C SER A 222 -11.29 17.88 8.74
N THR A 223 -9.99 17.58 8.71
CA THR A 223 -9.09 17.78 9.86
C THR A 223 -7.79 18.39 9.39
N ILE A 224 -7.42 19.53 9.97
CA ILE A 224 -6.13 20.18 9.74
C ILE A 224 -5.14 19.67 10.79
N TYR A 225 -4.02 19.17 10.29
CA TYR A 225 -2.89 18.69 11.08
C TYR A 225 -1.68 19.60 10.89
N GLU A 226 -0.81 19.65 11.89
CA GLU A 226 0.48 20.36 11.88
C GLU A 226 1.58 19.45 12.44
N TYR A 227 2.68 19.30 11.71
CA TYR A 227 3.90 18.68 12.23
C TYR A 227 4.61 19.63 13.20
N LYS A 228 5.13 19.07 14.30
CA LYS A 228 5.94 19.80 15.28
C LYS A 228 7.43 19.70 14.97
#